data_AF-A0A3D8I5P6-F1
#
_entry.id   AF-A0A3D8I5P6-F1
#
_cell.length_a   1.000
_cell.length_b   1.000
_cell.length_c   1.000
_cell.angle_alpha   90.00
_cell.angle_beta   90.00
_cell.angle_gamma   90.00
#
_symmetry.space_group_name_H-M   'P 1'
#
loop_
_entity.id
_entity.type
_entity.pdbx_description
1 polymer ?
#
loop_
_entity_poly.entity_id
_entity_poly.type
_entity_poly.pdbx_seq_one_letter_code
_entity_poly.pdbx_strand_id
1 'polypeptide(L)'
;MKLLELIFTIYCISLLSLLAWLPFNQITKNDTRSYLTTLYALKRARMLALADTSYLGHIGFEDVYSFRSVDRKRLLLRYEPFYWQLQFHTSGIYTKNSLSLYRDTPRFATTTDFDRRPLAGDIVALSTANLQCLSGYNNTNLPARCKNNALFDFRLSESNKLQNLRLLTPSTCQERDTFRFYFSDYSRVLCGNPIHEINGIQGIQVAQFHIFLNAQTGYIFLP
;
A
#
# COMPACT_ATOMS: atom_id res chain seq x y z
N MET A 1 -21.46 -23.94 -44.14
CA MET A 1 -21.92 -23.90 -42.74
C MET A 1 -23.44 -23.97 -42.75
N LYS A 2 -24.02 -24.92 -42.03
CA LYS A 2 -25.49 -25.08 -41.99
C LYS A 2 -26.08 -23.97 -41.11
N LEU A 3 -27.24 -23.41 -41.48
CA LEU A 3 -27.91 -22.33 -40.74
C LEU A 3 -28.02 -22.60 -39.23
N LEU A 4 -28.25 -23.87 -38.88
CA LEU A 4 -28.34 -24.36 -37.51
C LEU A 4 -27.03 -24.21 -36.70
N GLU A 5 -25.87 -24.40 -37.34
CA GLU A 5 -24.57 -24.21 -36.70
C GLU A 5 -24.33 -22.72 -36.39
N LEU A 6 -24.78 -21.83 -37.27
CA LEU A 6 -24.67 -20.38 -37.08
C LEU A 6 -25.53 -19.91 -35.89
N ILE A 7 -26.78 -20.38 -35.82
CA ILE A 7 -27.70 -20.06 -34.72
C ILE A 7 -27.12 -20.55 -33.38
N PHE A 8 -26.60 -21.77 -33.34
CA PHE A 8 -25.98 -22.32 -32.14
C PHE A 8 -24.74 -21.53 -31.71
N THR A 9 -23.91 -21.11 -32.67
CA THR A 9 -22.71 -20.31 -32.38
C THR A 9 -23.07 -18.93 -31.81
N ILE A 10 -24.07 -18.25 -32.39
CA ILE A 10 -24.55 -16.96 -31.89
C ILE A 10 -25.13 -17.09 -30.47
N TYR A 11 -25.88 -18.16 -30.21
CA TYR A 11 -26.42 -18.45 -28.87
C TYR A 11 -25.30 -18.67 -27.83
N CYS A 12 -24.26 -19.43 -28.17
CA CYS A 12 -23.13 -19.63 -27.26
C CYS A 12 -22.37 -18.31 -26.99
N ILE A 13 -22.15 -17.48 -28.02
CA ILE A 13 -21.50 -16.16 -27.86
C ILE A 13 -22.36 -15.21 -27.00
N SER A 14 -23.69 -15.20 -27.19
CA SER A 14 -24.57 -14.36 -26.38
C SER A 14 -24.62 -14.83 -24.92
N LEU A 15 -24.64 -16.14 -24.68
CA LEU A 15 -24.60 -16.70 -23.34
C LEU A 15 -23.27 -16.38 -22.64
N LEU A 16 -22.13 -16.56 -23.32
CA LEU A 16 -20.81 -16.25 -22.76
C LEU A 16 -20.64 -14.75 -22.47
N SER A 17 -21.13 -13.88 -23.36
CA SER A 17 -21.06 -12.44 -23.15
C SER A 17 -21.96 -11.98 -21.99
N LEU A 18 -23.15 -12.58 -21.82
CA LEU A 18 -24.02 -12.30 -20.66
C LEU A 18 -23.37 -12.76 -19.34
N LEU A 19 -22.79 -13.96 -19.33
CA LEU A 19 -22.09 -14.51 -18.15
C LEU A 19 -20.84 -13.70 -17.78
N ALA A 20 -20.17 -13.07 -18.73
CA ALA A 20 -19.05 -12.16 -18.48
C ALA A 20 -19.51 -10.75 -18.06
N TRP A 21 -20.63 -10.27 -18.61
CA TRP A 21 -21.16 -8.93 -18.35
C TRP A 21 -21.70 -8.77 -16.92
N LEU A 22 -22.42 -9.78 -16.42
CA LEU A 22 -22.99 -9.75 -15.06
C LEU A 22 -21.95 -9.50 -13.95
N PRO A 23 -20.86 -10.29 -13.83
CA PRO A 23 -19.83 -10.03 -12.83
C PRO A 23 -19.07 -8.74 -13.12
N PHE A 24 -18.85 -8.37 -14.40
CA PHE A 24 -18.19 -7.12 -14.76
C PHE A 24 -18.97 -5.89 -14.28
N ASN A 25 -20.30 -5.88 -14.45
CA ASN A 25 -21.16 -4.82 -13.94
C ASN A 25 -21.27 -4.85 -12.41
N GLN A 26 -21.10 -6.01 -11.77
CA GLN A 26 -21.05 -6.14 -10.31
C GLN A 26 -19.69 -5.74 -9.71
N ILE A 27 -18.63 -5.54 -10.51
CA ILE A 27 -17.46 -4.74 -10.12
C ILE A 27 -17.89 -3.25 -10.13
N THR A 28 -18.91 -2.94 -9.35
CA THR A 28 -19.38 -1.59 -9.11
C THR A 28 -18.37 -0.85 -8.24
N LYS A 29 -18.43 0.49 -8.29
CA LYS A 29 -17.80 1.36 -7.31
C LYS A 29 -18.11 0.86 -5.90
N ASN A 30 -17.08 0.46 -5.15
CA ASN A 30 -17.20 -0.05 -3.79
C ASN A 30 -16.38 0.83 -2.84
N ASP A 31 -16.96 1.98 -2.52
CA ASP A 31 -16.34 2.98 -1.66
C ASP A 31 -16.12 2.44 -0.24
N THR A 32 -17.06 1.64 0.27
CA THR A 32 -16.97 1.02 1.60
C THR A 32 -15.79 0.06 1.68
N ARG A 33 -15.59 -0.81 0.67
CA ARG A 33 -14.42 -1.70 0.63
C ARG A 33 -13.13 -0.89 0.54
N SER A 34 -13.10 0.19 -0.23
CA SER A 34 -11.93 1.08 -0.30
C SER A 34 -11.60 1.73 1.05
N TYR A 35 -12.62 2.20 1.76
CA TYR A 35 -12.48 2.75 3.11
C TYR A 35 -11.97 1.71 4.10
N LEU A 36 -12.55 0.51 4.11
CA LEU A 36 -12.14 -0.59 4.99
C LEU A 36 -10.72 -1.07 4.69
N THR A 37 -10.33 -1.19 3.41
CA THR A 37 -8.96 -1.52 3.02
C THR A 37 -7.97 -0.45 3.50
N THR A 38 -8.34 0.83 3.38
CA THR A 38 -7.51 1.95 3.88
C THR A 38 -7.34 1.88 5.40
N LEU A 39 -8.42 1.63 6.13
CA LEU A 39 -8.38 1.43 7.58
C LEU A 39 -7.52 0.23 7.98
N TYR A 40 -7.66 -0.89 7.26
CA TYR A 40 -6.83 -2.07 7.46
C TYR A 40 -5.35 -1.72 7.26
N ALA A 41 -4.99 -1.01 6.19
CA ALA A 41 -3.62 -0.62 5.90
C ALA A 41 -3.04 0.27 7.02
N LEU A 42 -3.81 1.24 7.52
CA LEU A 42 -3.41 2.11 8.63
C LEU A 42 -3.18 1.33 9.93
N LYS A 43 -4.13 0.45 10.31
CA LYS A 43 -3.99 -0.41 11.49
C LYS A 43 -2.80 -1.35 11.35
N ARG A 44 -2.63 -1.95 10.17
CA ARG A 44 -1.53 -2.87 9.88
C ARG A 44 -0.18 -2.16 9.97
N ALA A 45 -0.06 -0.96 9.44
CA ALA A 45 1.17 -0.16 9.54
C ALA A 45 1.56 0.11 11.00
N ARG A 46 0.60 0.52 11.84
CA ARG A 46 0.85 0.72 13.26
C ARG A 46 1.20 -0.57 14.00
N MET A 47 0.46 -1.65 13.76
CA MET A 47 0.77 -2.95 14.39
C MET A 47 2.17 -3.41 14.00
N LEU A 48 2.57 -3.24 12.74
CA LEU A 48 3.91 -3.54 12.29
C LEU A 48 4.94 -2.66 12.99
N ALA A 49 4.74 -1.35 13.06
CA ALA A 49 5.67 -0.46 13.78
C ALA A 49 5.83 -0.81 15.27
N LEU A 50 4.75 -1.18 15.95
CA LEU A 50 4.78 -1.60 17.36
C LEU A 50 5.43 -2.98 17.56
N ALA A 51 5.17 -3.92 16.64
CA ALA A 51 5.71 -5.27 16.70
C ALA A 51 7.12 -5.36 16.09
N ASP A 52 7.59 -4.31 15.42
CA ASP A 52 8.88 -4.31 14.75
C ASP A 52 9.99 -4.29 15.80
N THR A 53 10.44 -5.48 16.15
CA THR A 53 11.57 -5.69 17.03
C THR A 53 12.88 -5.45 16.29
N SER A 54 13.00 -4.50 15.36
CA SER A 54 14.30 -4.10 14.81
C SER A 54 15.32 -3.70 15.88
N TYR A 55 14.88 -3.42 17.11
CA TYR A 55 15.72 -3.37 18.32
C TYR A 55 16.43 -4.71 18.65
N LEU A 56 15.82 -5.84 18.31
CA LEU A 56 16.31 -7.23 18.46
C LEU A 56 17.04 -7.76 17.22
N GLY A 57 17.51 -6.88 16.31
CA GLY A 57 18.32 -7.25 15.13
C GLY A 57 19.65 -7.98 15.42
N HIS A 58 19.85 -8.46 16.65
CA HIS A 58 21.01 -9.22 17.08
C HIS A 58 20.76 -10.73 17.21
N ILE A 59 19.53 -11.22 17.08
CA ILE A 59 19.22 -12.63 17.38
C ILE A 59 19.04 -13.42 16.09
N GLY A 60 20.16 -13.92 15.55
CA GLY A 60 20.24 -15.23 14.89
C GLY A 60 19.25 -15.60 13.77
N PHE A 61 18.63 -14.65 13.07
CA PHE A 61 17.82 -14.98 11.89
C PHE A 61 18.75 -15.26 10.71
N GLU A 62 18.94 -16.55 10.40
CA GLU A 62 19.60 -17.00 9.18
C GLU A 62 18.91 -16.39 7.94
N ASP A 63 19.69 -15.71 7.09
CA ASP A 63 19.53 -15.35 5.67
C ASP A 63 18.14 -15.10 5.03
N VAL A 64 17.06 -14.80 5.78
CA VAL A 64 15.73 -14.51 5.21
C VAL A 64 15.70 -13.17 4.45
N TYR A 65 16.68 -12.28 4.69
CA TYR A 65 16.81 -10.97 4.04
C TYR A 65 17.89 -10.94 2.97
N SER A 66 18.05 -12.02 2.19
CA SER A 66 19.08 -12.13 1.16
C SER A 66 18.81 -11.29 -0.11
N PHE A 67 18.42 -10.02 0.05
CA PHE A 67 18.21 -9.11 -1.07
C PHE A 67 19.54 -8.52 -1.53
N ARG A 68 19.90 -8.71 -2.80
CA ARG A 68 21.16 -8.22 -3.40
C ARG A 68 21.32 -6.69 -3.31
N SER A 69 20.22 -5.95 -3.15
CA SER A 69 20.17 -4.50 -3.08
C SER A 69 20.23 -3.92 -1.67
N VAL A 70 20.15 -4.74 -0.61
CA VAL A 70 20.09 -4.28 0.79
C VAL A 70 21.46 -4.40 1.46
N ASP A 71 21.92 -3.32 2.08
CA ASP A 71 23.09 -3.35 2.96
C ASP A 71 22.71 -3.92 4.32
N ARG A 72 22.81 -5.25 4.41
CA ARG A 72 22.49 -6.01 5.63
C ARG A 72 23.30 -5.56 6.83
N LYS A 73 24.58 -5.24 6.62
CA LYS A 73 25.46 -4.83 7.71
C LYS A 73 24.96 -3.51 8.30
N ARG A 74 24.58 -2.55 7.46
CA ARG A 74 23.97 -1.29 7.96
C ARG A 74 22.59 -1.50 8.54
N LEU A 75 21.75 -2.35 7.96
CA LEU A 75 20.43 -2.68 8.49
C LEU A 75 20.51 -3.23 9.94
N LEU A 76 21.51 -4.06 10.22
CA LEU A 76 21.69 -4.70 11.53
C LEU A 76 22.53 -3.88 12.52
N LEU A 77 23.44 -3.02 12.05
CA LEU A 77 24.39 -2.28 12.91
C LEU A 77 24.02 -0.81 13.14
N ARG A 78 23.20 -0.20 12.28
CA ARG A 78 22.80 1.21 12.44
C ARG A 78 21.36 1.30 12.91
N TYR A 79 21.19 1.91 14.08
CA TYR A 79 19.90 2.40 14.55
C TYR A 79 19.57 3.71 13.82
N GLU A 80 19.16 3.61 12.57
CA GLU A 80 18.48 4.70 11.90
C GLU A 80 16.97 4.40 11.95
N PRO A 81 16.10 5.41 12.16
CA PRO A 81 14.68 5.19 12.34
C PRO A 81 14.03 4.80 11.00
N PHE A 82 14.06 3.51 10.69
CA PHE A 82 13.38 2.92 9.54
C PHE A 82 11.92 2.70 9.91
N TYR A 83 11.11 3.74 9.77
CA TYR A 83 9.68 3.65 10.07
C TYR A 83 8.95 2.79 9.05
N TRP A 84 7.92 2.06 9.51
CA TRP A 84 6.90 1.56 8.60
C TRP A 84 6.17 2.75 7.99
N GLN A 85 6.01 2.72 6.68
CA GLN A 85 5.41 3.80 5.91
C GLN A 85 4.23 3.30 5.11
N LEU A 86 3.11 4.01 5.26
CA LEU A 86 1.95 3.88 4.39
C LEU A 86 1.96 5.04 3.40
N GLN A 87 2.16 4.70 2.13
CA GLN A 87 2.11 5.65 1.04
C GLN A 87 0.80 5.53 0.27
N PHE A 88 0.20 6.67 -0.01
CA PHE A 88 -1.00 6.82 -0.82
C PHE A 88 -0.61 7.42 -2.15
N HIS A 89 -0.98 6.75 -3.24
CA HIS A 89 -0.71 7.20 -4.60
C HIS A 89 -1.94 7.92 -5.13
N THR A 90 -1.81 9.21 -5.44
CA THR A 90 -2.94 10.02 -5.94
C THR A 90 -2.89 10.19 -7.46
N SER A 91 -1.77 9.84 -8.10
CA SER A 91 -1.58 9.90 -9.54
C SER A 91 -0.81 8.67 -10.08
N GLY A 92 -0.51 8.69 -11.38
CA GLY A 92 0.19 7.62 -12.09
C GLY A 92 -0.73 6.65 -12.82
N ILE A 93 -0.32 6.22 -14.02
CA ILE A 93 -1.14 5.38 -14.92
C ILE A 93 -1.52 4.03 -14.28
N TYR A 94 -0.61 3.46 -13.48
CA TYR A 94 -0.77 2.13 -12.88
C TYR A 94 -0.87 2.14 -11.35
N THR A 95 -0.93 3.32 -10.75
CA THR A 95 -0.88 3.51 -9.29
C THR A 95 -1.91 4.50 -8.78
N LYS A 96 -2.67 5.20 -9.63
CA LYS A 96 -3.66 6.17 -9.19
C LYS A 96 -4.66 5.56 -8.20
N ASN A 97 -4.88 6.24 -7.09
CA ASN A 97 -5.68 5.81 -5.95
C ASN A 97 -5.33 4.38 -5.51
N SER A 98 -4.09 4.20 -5.08
CA SER A 98 -3.61 2.94 -4.51
C SER A 98 -2.80 3.17 -3.24
N LEU A 99 -2.54 2.09 -2.51
CA LEU A 99 -1.86 2.11 -1.22
C LEU A 99 -0.63 1.22 -1.25
N SER A 100 0.44 1.61 -0.57
CA SER A 100 1.61 0.74 -0.38
C SER A 100 2.12 0.83 1.04
N LEU A 101 2.26 -0.34 1.68
CA LEU A 101 2.81 -0.47 3.01
C LEU A 101 4.15 -1.18 2.97
N TYR A 102 5.20 -0.46 3.33
CA TYR A 102 6.57 -0.95 3.25
C TYR A 102 7.44 -0.28 4.31
N ARG A 103 8.66 -0.79 4.44
CA ARG A 103 9.70 -0.25 5.29
C ARG A 103 10.93 -0.05 4.42
N ASP A 104 11.46 1.17 4.43
CA ASP A 104 12.68 1.50 3.71
C ASP A 104 13.88 0.74 4.27
N THR A 105 14.84 0.40 3.43
CA THR A 105 16.01 -0.39 3.80
C THR A 105 17.30 0.27 3.30
N PRO A 106 18.42 0.17 4.05
CA PRO A 106 19.71 0.68 3.57
C PRO A 106 20.17 -0.07 2.33
N ARG A 107 20.82 0.62 1.40
CA ARG A 107 21.25 0.09 0.10
C ARG A 107 22.69 0.41 -0.23
N PHE A 108 23.35 -0.43 -1.01
CA PHE A 108 24.67 -0.13 -1.57
C PHE A 108 24.60 0.92 -2.71
N ALA A 109 24.03 2.10 -2.44
CA ALA A 109 23.85 3.19 -3.39
C ALA A 109 24.00 4.53 -2.68
N THR A 110 24.36 5.60 -3.40
CA THR A 110 24.49 6.95 -2.82
C THR A 110 23.22 7.79 -2.96
N THR A 111 22.39 7.49 -3.97
CA THR A 111 21.22 8.31 -4.34
C THR A 111 19.88 7.67 -4.00
N THR A 112 19.83 6.35 -3.84
CA THR A 112 18.62 5.59 -3.50
C THR A 112 18.64 5.01 -2.09
N ASP A 113 19.70 5.29 -1.33
CA ASP A 113 19.79 4.92 0.08
C ASP A 113 18.83 5.78 0.90
N PHE A 114 17.85 5.16 1.52
CA PHE A 114 16.77 5.83 2.26
C PHE A 114 16.03 6.92 1.48
N ASP A 115 15.77 6.65 0.20
CA ASP A 115 15.04 7.59 -0.66
C ASP A 115 13.53 7.60 -0.39
N ARG A 116 13.07 6.76 0.56
CA ARG A 116 11.69 6.64 1.04
C ARG A 116 10.74 6.19 -0.05
N ARG A 117 11.23 5.66 -1.17
CA ARG A 117 10.42 5.11 -2.25
C ARG A 117 10.54 3.59 -2.19
N PRO A 118 9.43 2.85 -2.34
CA PRO A 118 9.54 1.41 -2.40
C PRO A 118 10.22 1.03 -3.70
N LEU A 119 11.34 0.36 -3.55
CA LEU A 119 12.19 -0.13 -4.60
C LEU A 119 12.52 -1.60 -4.33
N ALA A 120 13.07 -2.29 -5.33
CA ALA A 120 13.54 -3.66 -5.17
C ALA A 120 14.57 -3.74 -4.03
N GLY A 121 14.22 -4.39 -2.92
CA GLY A 121 15.03 -4.48 -1.70
C GLY A 121 14.25 -4.11 -0.43
N ASP A 122 13.23 -3.26 -0.54
CA ASP A 122 12.46 -2.85 0.64
C ASP A 122 11.57 -3.96 1.16
N ILE A 123 11.31 -3.91 2.46
CA ILE A 123 10.42 -4.85 3.10
C ILE A 123 8.99 -4.36 2.84
N VAL A 124 8.28 -5.04 1.95
CA VAL A 124 6.84 -4.82 1.74
C VAL A 124 6.05 -5.64 2.75
N ALA A 125 5.06 -5.02 3.39
CA ALA A 125 4.21 -5.72 4.34
C ALA A 125 3.42 -6.85 3.68
N LEU A 126 3.19 -7.92 4.42
CA LEU A 126 2.36 -9.04 3.99
C LEU A 126 1.00 -9.01 4.66
N SER A 127 -0.02 -9.39 3.88
CA SER A 127 -1.36 -9.71 4.35
C SER A 127 -1.31 -10.86 5.34
N THR A 128 -1.99 -10.71 6.48
CA THR A 128 -2.09 -11.77 7.49
C THR A 128 -2.93 -12.95 7.02
N ALA A 129 -3.84 -12.73 6.07
CA ALA A 129 -4.78 -13.76 5.62
C ALA A 129 -4.16 -14.74 4.60
N ASN A 130 -3.29 -14.24 3.72
CA ASN A 130 -2.86 -15.01 2.54
C ASN A 130 -1.41 -14.72 2.10
N LEU A 131 -0.63 -14.01 2.92
CA LEU A 131 0.78 -13.69 2.65
C LEU A 131 1.03 -12.93 1.33
N GLN A 132 -0.01 -12.32 0.75
CA GLN A 132 0.13 -11.43 -0.40
C GLN A 132 0.72 -10.09 0.03
N CYS A 133 1.51 -9.47 -0.84
CA CYS A 133 2.17 -8.20 -0.56
C CYS A 133 1.17 -7.04 -0.59
N LEU A 134 1.22 -6.19 0.42
CA LEU A 134 0.34 -5.03 0.60
C LEU A 134 0.89 -3.81 -0.16
N SER A 135 0.79 -3.85 -1.49
CA SER A 135 1.29 -2.77 -2.34
C SER A 135 0.49 -2.55 -3.61
N GLY A 136 0.26 -1.27 -3.91
CA GLY A 136 -0.36 -0.78 -5.13
C GLY A 136 0.62 -0.59 -6.28
N TYR A 137 1.94 -0.69 -6.04
CA TYR A 137 2.94 -0.56 -7.10
C TYR A 137 2.82 -1.62 -8.18
N ASN A 138 3.36 -1.29 -9.35
CA ASN A 138 3.56 -2.24 -10.43
C ASN A 138 4.72 -3.21 -10.11
N ASN A 139 4.83 -4.28 -10.89
CA ASN A 139 5.85 -5.31 -10.72
C ASN A 139 7.30 -4.80 -10.86
N THR A 140 7.51 -3.61 -11.42
CA THR A 140 8.84 -3.04 -11.68
C THR A 140 9.52 -2.57 -10.39
N ASN A 141 8.75 -2.00 -9.46
CA ASN A 141 9.27 -1.38 -8.24
C ASN A 141 9.13 -2.28 -7.00
N LEU A 142 8.74 -3.53 -7.19
CA LEU A 142 8.49 -4.47 -6.09
C LEU A 142 9.63 -5.47 -5.92
N PRO A 143 9.90 -5.94 -4.67
CA PRO A 143 10.74 -7.10 -4.42
C PRO A 143 10.26 -8.32 -5.22
N ALA A 144 11.18 -9.20 -5.59
CA ALA A 144 10.86 -10.37 -6.43
C ALA A 144 9.69 -11.20 -5.90
N ARG A 145 9.60 -11.42 -4.58
CA ARG A 145 8.50 -12.13 -3.91
C ARG A 145 7.13 -11.47 -4.09
N CYS A 146 7.09 -10.16 -4.33
CA CYS A 146 5.86 -9.40 -4.48
C CYS A 146 5.44 -9.22 -5.95
N LYS A 147 6.33 -9.54 -6.91
CA LYS A 147 5.97 -9.57 -8.32
C LYS A 147 4.91 -10.64 -8.53
N ASN A 148 3.77 -10.27 -9.12
CA ASN A 148 2.60 -11.14 -9.32
C ASN A 148 1.96 -11.70 -8.02
N ASN A 149 2.36 -11.20 -6.85
CA ASN A 149 1.79 -11.60 -5.54
C ASN A 149 1.34 -10.38 -4.72
N ALA A 150 1.10 -9.25 -5.38
CA ALA A 150 0.52 -8.07 -4.75
C ALA A 150 -0.99 -8.25 -4.55
N LEU A 151 -1.49 -7.88 -3.38
CA LEU A 151 -2.91 -7.93 -3.05
C LEU A 151 -3.66 -6.89 -3.88
N PHE A 152 -4.51 -7.34 -4.81
CA PHE A 152 -5.20 -6.48 -5.76
C PHE A 152 -6.05 -5.38 -5.10
N ASP A 153 -6.61 -5.64 -3.92
CA ASP A 153 -7.40 -4.68 -3.16
C ASP A 153 -6.62 -3.41 -2.75
N PHE A 154 -5.29 -3.43 -2.78
CA PHE A 154 -4.48 -2.24 -2.51
C PHE A 154 -4.42 -1.29 -3.72
N ARG A 155 -4.92 -1.70 -4.90
CA ARG A 155 -5.15 -0.85 -6.07
C ARG A 155 -6.61 -0.41 -6.10
N LEU A 156 -6.97 0.56 -5.26
CA LEU A 156 -8.37 0.93 -4.99
C LEU A 156 -9.11 1.44 -6.23
N SER A 157 -8.43 2.17 -7.12
CA SER A 157 -9.00 2.57 -8.43
C SER A 157 -9.35 1.36 -9.30
N GLU A 158 -8.49 0.35 -9.35
CA GLU A 158 -8.65 -0.81 -10.21
C GLU A 158 -9.67 -1.80 -9.64
N SER A 159 -9.53 -2.13 -8.35
CA SER A 159 -10.33 -3.12 -7.63
C SER A 159 -11.73 -2.63 -7.29
N ASN A 160 -11.88 -1.36 -6.91
CA ASN A 160 -13.11 -0.82 -6.35
C ASN A 160 -13.62 0.42 -7.09
N LYS A 161 -13.00 0.82 -8.21
CA LYS A 161 -13.33 2.04 -8.97
C LYS A 161 -13.30 3.31 -8.12
N LEU A 162 -12.42 3.35 -7.11
CA LEU A 162 -12.27 4.52 -6.24
C LEU A 162 -11.80 5.73 -7.07
N GLN A 163 -12.58 6.81 -7.03
CA GLN A 163 -12.27 8.04 -7.76
C GLN A 163 -11.53 9.07 -6.91
N ASN A 164 -11.91 9.19 -5.63
CA ASN A 164 -11.42 10.24 -4.73
C ASN A 164 -10.59 9.63 -3.60
N LEU A 165 -9.29 9.92 -3.59
CA LEU A 165 -8.37 9.65 -2.50
C LEU A 165 -7.46 10.87 -2.32
N ARG A 166 -7.58 11.58 -1.20
CA ARG A 166 -6.81 12.80 -0.96
C ARG A 166 -6.72 13.14 0.53
N LEU A 167 -5.84 14.06 0.87
CA LEU A 167 -5.87 14.74 2.16
C LEU A 167 -6.98 15.80 2.16
N LEU A 168 -7.67 15.95 3.29
CA LEU A 168 -8.71 16.97 3.46
C LEU A 168 -8.14 18.38 3.51
N THR A 169 -7.00 18.53 4.16
CA THR A 169 -6.25 19.78 4.27
C THR A 169 -4.89 19.60 3.63
N PRO A 170 -4.48 20.50 2.71
CA PRO A 170 -3.11 20.54 2.22
C PRO A 170 -2.18 20.69 3.42
N SER A 171 -1.24 19.76 3.55
CA SER A 171 -0.31 19.73 4.66
C SER A 171 1.09 19.40 4.16
N THR A 172 2.05 19.55 5.04
CA THR A 172 3.44 19.12 4.86
C THR A 172 3.58 17.62 4.61
N CYS A 173 2.51 16.83 4.84
CA CYS A 173 2.45 15.41 4.52
C CYS A 173 2.21 15.12 3.03
N GLN A 174 1.76 16.12 2.26
CA GLN A 174 1.48 15.97 0.83
C GLN A 174 2.76 16.15 0.01
N GLU A 175 3.04 15.15 -0.82
CA GLU A 175 4.03 15.21 -1.89
C GLU A 175 3.33 15.49 -3.24
N ARG A 176 4.10 15.65 -4.32
CA ARG A 176 3.56 15.99 -5.65
C ARG A 176 2.43 15.03 -6.10
N ASP A 177 2.69 13.73 -6.00
CA ASP A 177 1.87 12.66 -6.56
C ASP A 177 1.41 11.64 -5.51
N THR A 178 1.76 11.90 -4.25
CA THR A 178 1.58 10.97 -3.16
C THR A 178 1.35 11.74 -1.86
N PHE A 179 0.87 11.05 -0.84
CA PHE A 179 1.06 11.51 0.53
C PHE A 179 1.44 10.30 1.38
N ARG A 180 2.25 10.52 2.40
CA ARG A 180 2.85 9.44 3.17
C ARG A 180 2.76 9.70 4.66
N PHE A 181 2.49 8.62 5.39
CA PHE A 181 2.56 8.59 6.84
C PHE A 181 3.55 7.55 7.29
N TYR A 182 4.38 7.92 8.25
CA TYR A 182 5.32 7.05 8.93
C TYR A 182 4.79 6.71 10.32
N PHE A 183 5.01 5.48 10.75
CA PHE A 183 4.56 4.98 12.04
C PHE A 183 5.77 4.64 12.89
N SER A 184 5.86 5.28 14.06
CA SER A 184 6.91 4.98 15.03
C SER A 184 6.56 3.78 15.90
N ASP A 185 7.61 3.20 16.48
CA ASP A 185 7.61 2.22 17.56
C ASP A 185 6.81 2.66 18.80
N TYR A 186 6.67 3.97 19.01
CA TYR A 186 5.83 4.56 20.07
C TYR A 186 4.38 4.88 19.63
N SER A 187 3.89 4.27 18.55
CA SER A 187 2.57 4.56 17.96
C SER A 187 2.37 6.00 17.45
N ARG A 188 3.44 6.79 17.30
CA ARG A 188 3.31 8.15 16.74
C ARG A 188 3.16 8.10 15.24
N VAL A 189 2.40 9.05 14.70
CA VAL A 189 2.25 9.24 13.26
C VAL A 189 3.01 10.47 12.83
N LEU A 190 3.94 10.26 11.90
CA LEU A 190 4.82 11.28 11.35
C LEU A 190 4.56 11.45 9.86
N CYS A 191 4.98 12.56 9.27
CA CYS A 191 4.90 12.77 7.83
C CYS A 191 5.96 13.77 7.32
N GLY A 192 5.98 13.97 5.99
CA GLY A 192 6.75 15.03 5.34
C GLY A 192 8.23 14.73 5.09
N ASN A 193 8.92 15.74 4.55
CA ASN A 193 10.36 15.74 4.31
C ASN A 193 10.94 17.15 4.59
N PRO A 194 11.60 17.40 5.74
CA PRO A 194 12.01 16.42 6.77
C PRO A 194 10.83 15.81 7.54
N ILE A 195 11.03 14.61 8.10
CA ILE A 195 10.00 13.87 8.86
C ILE A 195 9.72 14.62 10.17
N HIS A 196 8.45 14.88 10.45
CA HIS A 196 7.98 15.56 11.67
C HIS A 196 6.62 15.01 12.11
N GLU A 197 6.24 15.30 13.36
CA GLU A 197 4.90 14.97 13.86
C GLU A 197 3.82 15.77 13.13
N ILE A 198 2.65 15.17 12.94
CA ILE A 198 1.52 15.86 12.33
C ILE A 198 1.07 16.99 13.26
N ASN A 199 0.95 18.20 12.72
CA ASN A 199 0.36 19.32 13.44
C ASN A 199 -1.16 19.16 13.54
N GLY A 200 -1.65 18.73 14.70
CA GLY A 200 -3.08 18.56 14.96
C GLY A 200 -3.67 17.28 14.36
N ILE A 201 -4.84 17.39 13.72
CA ILE A 201 -5.57 16.26 13.14
C ILE A 201 -5.44 16.30 11.62
N GLN A 202 -4.96 15.22 11.02
CA GLN A 202 -4.90 15.08 9.56
C GLN A 202 -6.06 14.21 9.06
N GLY A 203 -6.88 14.76 8.17
CA GLY A 203 -7.96 14.03 7.52
C GLY A 203 -7.53 13.42 6.18
N ILE A 204 -7.91 12.16 5.96
CA ILE A 204 -7.84 11.45 4.67
C ILE A 204 -9.26 11.24 4.17
N GLN A 205 -9.55 11.69 2.95
CA GLN A 205 -10.79 11.42 2.27
C GLN A 205 -10.64 10.16 1.40
N VAL A 206 -11.54 9.19 1.60
CA VAL A 206 -11.68 7.99 0.78
C VAL A 206 -13.12 7.95 0.27
N ALA A 207 -13.34 8.32 -0.98
CA ALA A 207 -14.67 8.58 -1.53
C ALA A 207 -15.47 9.61 -0.69
N GLN A 208 -16.61 9.23 -0.13
CA GLN A 208 -17.40 10.04 0.80
C GLN A 208 -16.97 9.91 2.28
N PHE A 209 -16.07 8.97 2.59
CA PHE A 209 -15.66 8.70 3.95
C PHE A 209 -14.44 9.54 4.35
N HIS A 210 -14.35 9.82 5.65
CA HIS A 210 -13.24 10.57 6.25
C HIS A 210 -12.55 9.71 7.32
N ILE A 211 -11.23 9.68 7.29
CA ILE A 211 -10.38 9.03 8.31
C ILE A 211 -9.53 10.12 8.93
N PHE A 212 -9.58 10.28 10.25
CA PHE A 212 -8.81 11.28 10.97
C PHE A 212 -7.64 10.64 11.72
N LEU A 213 -6.44 11.13 11.45
CA LEU A 213 -5.20 10.74 12.10
C LEU A 213 -4.83 11.76 13.17
N ASN A 214 -4.50 11.25 14.35
CA ASN A 214 -3.96 12.03 15.45
C ASN A 214 -2.51 11.60 15.68
N ALA A 215 -1.60 12.57 15.77
CA ALA A 215 -0.16 12.31 15.89
C ALA A 215 0.23 11.44 17.10
N GLN A 216 -0.50 11.57 18.21
CA GLN A 216 -0.17 10.94 19.50
C GLN A 216 -0.89 9.60 19.68
N THR A 217 -2.17 9.52 19.30
CA THR A 217 -2.98 8.31 19.52
C THR A 217 -3.01 7.37 18.31
N GLY A 218 -2.50 7.82 17.16
CA GLY A 218 -2.50 7.10 15.89
C GLY A 218 -3.72 7.40 15.01
N TYR A 219 -4.91 7.43 15.60
CA TYR A 219 -6.17 7.62 14.86
C TYR A 219 -7.34 7.97 15.80
N ILE A 220 -8.27 8.78 15.31
CA ILE A 220 -9.58 9.03 15.93
C ILE A 220 -10.65 8.63 14.92
N PHE A 221 -11.53 7.70 15.33
CA PHE A 221 -12.75 7.40 14.58
C PHE A 221 -13.82 8.40 15.01
N LEU A 222 -14.41 9.10 14.04
CA LEU A 222 -15.74 9.68 14.23
C LEU A 222 -16.68 8.85 13.35
N PRO A 223 -17.71 8.21 13.93
CA PRO A 223 -18.76 7.51 13.17
C PRO A 223 -19.52 8.46 12.24
#